data_AF-A0A4S3K3I8-F1
#
_entry.id   AF-A0A4S3K3I8-F1
#
_cell.length_a   1.000
_cell.length_b   1.000
_cell.length_c   1.000
_cell.angle_alpha   90.00
_cell.angle_beta   90.00
_cell.angle_gamma   90.00
#
_symmetry.space_group_name_H-M   'P 1'
#
loop_
_entity.id
_entity.type
_entity.pdbx_description
1 polymer ?
#
loop_
_entity_poly.entity_id
_entity_poly.type
_entity_poly.pdbx_seq_one_letter_code
_entity_poly.pdbx_strand_id
1 'polypeptide(L)'
;MSTVCLNMIVRNEAHVIRRCLSSVRPFIDHWVIVDTGSTDGTQDVIREFMHGVPGELFERPWKDFGHNRSEAIALAHGRADYLFMIDADEVLELPPAYRRPNLTQKAYALDVAFSGINYGRVCLVRDALPWRYVGVLHEYLECGEAVDKPFLLGPRVLVYTDGGRSQQDVKVKYANDARVLEQGLRDEPGNTRYQFYLAQSYRDSGQPEKALSAYESRAGQGGWNEEVWYSRYSAALLSEQLQQDPAAIIDRYLLAFESRPCRAETLGQLARYCREQKRYAAARLFARRGMELAVPEDLLFLDRSFYEWRCRDEFSIASYWTGDFEDCRRVSTDLLRDPRLPQVQRPRVLENLRFAQKALGLPTEPDPT
;
A
#
# COMPACT_ATOMS: atom_id res chain seq x y z
N MET A 1 -25.50 -12.17 -13.85
CA MET A 1 -24.32 -11.64 -13.14
C MET A 1 -23.64 -10.67 -14.10
N SER A 2 -23.16 -9.52 -13.62
CA SER A 2 -22.37 -8.61 -14.45
C SER A 2 -21.15 -9.33 -15.01
N THR A 3 -20.87 -9.15 -16.30
CA THR A 3 -19.69 -9.68 -16.98
C THR A 3 -18.47 -8.80 -16.72
N VAL A 4 -17.27 -9.39 -16.70
CA VAL A 4 -16.00 -8.70 -16.43
C VAL A 4 -14.98 -9.00 -17.53
N CYS A 5 -14.39 -7.96 -18.10
CA CYS A 5 -13.29 -8.05 -19.07
C CYS A 5 -11.96 -7.72 -18.39
N LEU A 6 -10.98 -8.63 -18.44
CA LEU A 6 -9.60 -8.29 -18.09
C LEU A 6 -9.08 -7.22 -19.05
N ASN A 7 -8.50 -6.14 -18.51
CA ASN A 7 -7.88 -5.07 -19.27
C ASN A 7 -6.49 -4.79 -18.73
N MET A 8 -5.46 -5.04 -19.54
CA MET A 8 -4.07 -4.87 -19.12
C MET A 8 -3.17 -4.54 -20.31
N ILE A 9 -2.05 -3.89 -20.01
CA ILE A 9 -0.93 -3.74 -20.94
C ILE A 9 0.23 -4.61 -20.47
N VAL A 10 1.02 -5.15 -21.41
CA VAL A 10 2.17 -6.02 -21.10
C VAL A 10 3.38 -5.66 -21.94
N ARG A 11 4.57 -5.97 -21.41
CA ARG A 11 5.83 -5.92 -22.16
C ARG A 11 6.90 -6.80 -21.51
N ASN A 12 7.35 -7.84 -22.19
CA ASN A 12 8.40 -8.75 -21.74
C ASN A 12 8.11 -9.37 -20.36
N GLU A 13 6.96 -10.03 -20.24
CA GLU A 13 6.48 -10.64 -19.00
C GLU A 13 6.29 -12.16 -19.13
N ALA A 14 6.94 -12.82 -20.10
CA ALA A 14 6.76 -14.26 -20.36
C ALA A 14 7.07 -15.12 -19.12
N HIS A 15 7.97 -14.66 -18.25
CA HIS A 15 8.38 -15.34 -17.02
C HIS A 15 7.38 -15.23 -15.86
N VAL A 16 6.47 -14.25 -15.85
CA VAL A 16 5.52 -14.01 -14.73
C VAL A 16 4.05 -14.06 -15.14
N ILE A 17 3.71 -13.73 -16.40
CA ILE A 17 2.33 -13.49 -16.83
C ILE A 17 1.40 -14.69 -16.59
N ARG A 18 1.89 -15.93 -16.69
CA ARG A 18 1.07 -17.14 -16.41
C ARG A 18 0.51 -17.14 -14.99
N ARG A 19 1.28 -16.65 -14.00
CA ARG A 19 0.85 -16.56 -12.59
C ARG A 19 -0.35 -15.60 -12.47
N CYS A 20 -0.23 -14.41 -13.05
CA CYS A 20 -1.30 -13.42 -13.08
C CYS A 20 -2.55 -13.98 -13.78
N LEU A 21 -2.40 -14.46 -15.03
CA LEU A 21 -3.52 -14.99 -15.82
C LEU A 21 -4.24 -16.16 -15.12
N SER A 22 -3.50 -17.06 -14.47
CA SER A 22 -4.09 -18.15 -13.70
C SER A 22 -4.96 -17.66 -12.55
N SER A 23 -4.56 -16.56 -11.90
CA SER A 23 -5.29 -16.00 -10.75
C SER A 23 -6.58 -15.28 -11.16
N VAL A 24 -6.58 -14.65 -12.34
CA VAL A 24 -7.72 -13.84 -12.83
C VAL A 24 -8.72 -14.64 -13.65
N ARG A 25 -8.30 -15.75 -14.27
CA ARG A 25 -9.17 -16.62 -15.09
C ARG A 25 -10.52 -16.97 -14.44
N PRO A 26 -10.63 -17.33 -13.14
CA PRO A 26 -11.93 -17.61 -12.52
C PRO A 26 -12.80 -16.38 -12.27
N PHE A 27 -12.25 -15.17 -12.45
CA PHE A 27 -12.92 -13.90 -12.17
C PHE A 27 -13.37 -13.13 -13.42
N ILE A 28 -13.05 -13.61 -14.62
CA ILE A 28 -13.29 -12.87 -15.86
C ILE A 28 -14.16 -13.68 -16.83
N ASP A 29 -14.87 -12.96 -17.69
CA ASP A 29 -15.75 -13.50 -18.73
C ASP A 29 -15.18 -13.20 -20.13
N HIS A 30 -14.37 -12.14 -20.23
CA HIS A 30 -13.66 -11.72 -21.44
C HIS A 30 -12.25 -11.23 -21.09
N TRP A 31 -11.36 -11.11 -22.07
CA TRP A 31 -10.07 -10.44 -21.91
C TRP A 31 -9.69 -9.58 -23.11
N VAL A 32 -9.00 -8.48 -22.83
CA VAL A 32 -8.31 -7.64 -23.80
C VAL A 32 -6.96 -7.29 -23.21
N ILE A 33 -5.90 -7.74 -23.86
CA ILE A 33 -4.53 -7.47 -23.46
C ILE A 33 -3.84 -6.70 -24.59
N VAL A 34 -3.13 -5.63 -24.25
CA VAL A 34 -2.32 -4.87 -25.21
C VAL A 34 -0.85 -5.14 -24.94
N ASP A 35 -0.21 -5.88 -25.84
CA ASP A 35 1.23 -6.01 -25.87
C ASP A 35 1.87 -4.74 -26.46
N THR A 36 2.83 -4.18 -25.74
CA THR A 36 3.46 -2.91 -26.09
C THR A 36 4.86 -3.05 -26.71
N GLY A 37 5.13 -4.21 -27.31
CA GLY A 37 6.38 -4.53 -27.99
C GLY A 37 7.24 -5.52 -27.22
N SER A 38 6.66 -6.64 -26.80
CA SER A 38 7.39 -7.77 -26.23
C SER A 38 8.21 -8.50 -27.29
N THR A 39 9.39 -8.98 -26.90
CA THR A 39 10.35 -9.71 -27.73
C THR A 39 10.76 -11.06 -27.12
N ASP A 40 10.15 -11.44 -26.00
CA ASP A 40 10.47 -12.63 -25.20
C ASP A 40 9.46 -13.79 -25.34
N GLY A 41 8.47 -13.62 -26.24
CA GLY A 41 7.39 -14.60 -26.43
C GLY A 41 6.19 -14.40 -25.50
N THR A 42 6.10 -13.28 -24.78
CA THR A 42 4.93 -12.93 -23.93
C THR A 42 3.60 -13.11 -24.67
N GLN A 43 3.53 -12.69 -25.94
CA GLN A 43 2.34 -12.82 -26.76
C GLN A 43 1.88 -14.27 -26.91
N ASP A 44 2.80 -15.20 -27.17
CA ASP A 44 2.49 -16.61 -27.37
C ASP A 44 2.02 -17.27 -26.08
N VAL A 45 2.67 -16.93 -24.95
CA VAL A 45 2.27 -17.38 -23.62
C VAL A 45 0.83 -16.96 -23.31
N ILE A 46 0.47 -15.71 -23.62
CA ILE A 46 -0.89 -15.20 -23.40
C ILE A 46 -1.90 -15.95 -24.27
N ARG A 47 -1.64 -16.07 -25.58
CA ARG A 47 -2.54 -16.75 -26.52
C ARG A 47 -2.77 -18.21 -26.15
N GLU A 48 -1.70 -18.92 -25.78
CA GLU A 48 -1.78 -20.32 -25.33
C GLU A 48 -2.58 -20.43 -24.03
N PHE A 49 -2.25 -19.63 -23.02
CA PHE A 49 -2.87 -19.74 -21.70
C PHE A 49 -4.35 -19.36 -21.72
N MET A 50 -4.71 -18.30 -22.46
CA MET A 50 -6.07 -17.78 -22.55
C MET A 50 -6.95 -18.50 -23.57
N HIS A 51 -6.42 -19.54 -24.22
CA HIS A 51 -7.17 -20.36 -25.16
C HIS A 51 -8.49 -20.86 -24.51
N GLY A 52 -9.59 -20.70 -25.25
CA GLY A 52 -10.93 -21.05 -24.82
C GLY A 52 -11.65 -20.02 -23.93
N VAL A 53 -11.02 -18.88 -23.61
CA VAL A 53 -11.68 -17.73 -22.97
C VAL A 53 -11.90 -16.65 -24.04
N PRO A 54 -13.12 -16.09 -24.20
CA PRO A 54 -13.37 -15.01 -25.14
C PRO A 54 -12.42 -13.83 -24.92
N GLY A 55 -11.71 -13.40 -25.97
CA GLY A 55 -10.79 -12.28 -25.85
C GLY A 55 -9.78 -12.17 -26.98
N GLU A 56 -9.00 -11.10 -26.91
CA GLU A 56 -8.08 -10.73 -27.99
C GLU A 56 -6.81 -10.06 -27.43
N LEU A 57 -5.68 -10.36 -28.08
CA LEU A 57 -4.40 -9.71 -27.86
C LEU A 57 -4.17 -8.69 -28.97
N PHE A 58 -3.89 -7.44 -28.60
CA PHE A 58 -3.52 -6.39 -29.53
C PHE A 58 -2.04 -6.04 -29.38
N GLU A 59 -1.35 -5.79 -30.49
CA GLU A 59 0.03 -5.31 -30.48
C GLU A 59 0.03 -3.82 -30.85
N ARG A 60 0.65 -2.99 -29.99
CA ARG A 60 0.71 -1.53 -30.14
C ARG A 60 2.10 -1.01 -29.80
N PRO A 61 2.56 0.08 -30.43
CA PRO A 61 3.81 0.70 -30.03
C PRO A 61 3.67 1.29 -28.62
N TRP A 62 4.68 1.08 -27.79
CA TRP A 62 4.82 1.81 -26.53
C TRP A 62 4.92 3.32 -26.76
N LYS A 63 4.14 4.11 -26.03
CA LYS A 63 4.28 5.57 -25.93
C LYS A 63 4.54 5.97 -24.48
N ASP A 64 3.56 5.73 -23.62
CA ASP A 64 3.62 5.96 -22.18
C ASP A 64 2.48 5.18 -21.47
N PHE A 65 2.51 5.11 -20.15
CA PHE A 65 1.52 4.35 -19.36
C PHE A 65 0.09 4.88 -19.55
N GLY A 66 -0.12 6.19 -19.46
CA GLY A 66 -1.44 6.80 -19.56
C GLY A 66 -2.07 6.54 -20.93
N HIS A 67 -1.28 6.72 -22.00
CA HIS A 67 -1.70 6.47 -23.37
C HIS A 67 -2.03 5.01 -23.61
N ASN A 68 -1.10 4.09 -23.35
CA ASN A 68 -1.29 2.68 -23.69
C ASN A 68 -2.36 2.02 -22.80
N ARG A 69 -2.47 2.39 -21.51
CA ARG A 69 -3.58 1.90 -20.67
C ARG A 69 -4.94 2.46 -21.13
N SER A 70 -5.00 3.71 -21.57
CA SER A 70 -6.25 4.29 -22.13
C SER A 70 -6.61 3.66 -23.47
N GLU A 71 -5.63 3.34 -24.32
CA GLU A 71 -5.84 2.60 -25.56
C GLU A 71 -6.38 1.18 -25.28
N ALA A 72 -5.86 0.50 -24.25
CA ALA A 72 -6.37 -0.79 -23.82
C ALA A 72 -7.85 -0.70 -23.39
N ILE A 73 -8.24 0.32 -22.61
CA ILE A 73 -9.63 0.56 -22.24
C ILE A 73 -10.51 0.72 -23.49
N ALA A 74 -10.07 1.53 -24.45
CA ALA A 74 -10.83 1.77 -25.69
C ALA A 74 -11.03 0.48 -26.52
N LEU A 75 -10.01 -0.39 -26.59
CA LEU A 75 -10.11 -1.69 -27.28
C LEU A 75 -11.02 -2.70 -26.56
N ALA A 76 -11.16 -2.54 -25.23
CA ALA A 76 -12.03 -3.38 -24.41
C ALA A 76 -13.48 -2.88 -24.33
N HIS A 77 -13.79 -1.73 -24.94
CA HIS A 77 -15.13 -1.18 -24.91
C HIS A 77 -16.16 -2.13 -25.54
N GLY A 78 -17.29 -2.31 -24.86
CA GLY A 78 -18.38 -3.19 -25.28
C GLY A 78 -18.10 -4.69 -25.13
N ARG A 79 -16.99 -5.09 -24.49
CA ARG A 79 -16.66 -6.52 -24.29
C ARG A 79 -17.26 -7.13 -23.04
N ALA A 80 -17.59 -6.31 -22.04
CA ALA A 80 -18.22 -6.73 -20.78
C ALA A 80 -18.86 -5.53 -20.06
N ASP A 81 -19.65 -5.78 -19.00
CA ASP A 81 -20.25 -4.74 -18.18
C ASP A 81 -19.20 -3.92 -17.38
N TYR A 82 -18.10 -4.57 -17.02
CA TYR A 82 -16.99 -3.99 -16.27
C TYR A 82 -15.63 -4.34 -16.88
N LEU A 83 -14.70 -3.40 -16.80
CA LEU A 83 -13.28 -3.61 -17.08
C LEU A 83 -12.54 -3.84 -15.77
N PHE A 84 -11.65 -4.84 -15.73
CA PHE A 84 -10.82 -5.21 -14.60
C PHE A 84 -9.34 -4.99 -14.91
N MET A 85 -8.70 -4.12 -14.14
CA MET A 85 -7.30 -3.72 -14.34
C MET A 85 -6.41 -4.33 -13.25
N ILE A 86 -5.36 -5.00 -13.70
CA ILE A 86 -4.33 -5.65 -12.90
C ILE A 86 -3.05 -5.76 -13.72
N ASP A 87 -1.89 -5.67 -13.08
CA ASP A 87 -0.59 -5.72 -13.76
C ASP A 87 -0.07 -7.17 -13.84
N ALA A 88 0.86 -7.43 -14.77
CA ALA A 88 1.31 -8.79 -15.12
C ALA A 88 2.08 -9.52 -14.00
N ASP A 89 2.68 -8.76 -13.08
CA ASP A 89 3.40 -9.27 -11.92
C ASP A 89 2.51 -9.39 -10.67
N GLU A 90 1.21 -9.10 -10.77
CA GLU A 90 0.28 -9.17 -9.66
C GLU A 90 -0.56 -10.47 -9.67
N VAL A 91 -1.17 -10.78 -8.53
CA VAL A 91 -2.06 -11.95 -8.37
C VAL A 91 -3.37 -11.51 -7.74
N LEU A 92 -4.48 -11.89 -8.36
CA LEU A 92 -5.80 -11.78 -7.76
C LEU A 92 -6.04 -12.97 -6.83
N GLU A 93 -6.07 -12.73 -5.53
CA GLU A 93 -6.47 -13.75 -4.57
C GLU A 93 -7.97 -13.64 -4.29
N LEU A 94 -8.65 -14.78 -4.42
CA LEU A 94 -10.07 -14.93 -4.13
C LEU A 94 -10.26 -15.79 -2.90
N PRO A 95 -11.19 -15.43 -1.98
CA PRO A 95 -11.57 -16.31 -0.88
C PRO A 95 -12.05 -17.68 -1.37
N PRO A 96 -11.90 -18.74 -0.58
CA PRO A 96 -12.48 -20.04 -0.90
C PRO A 96 -13.98 -19.92 -1.20
N ALA A 97 -14.41 -20.55 -2.30
CA ALA A 97 -15.80 -20.50 -2.79
C ALA A 97 -16.34 -19.09 -3.09
N TYR A 98 -15.47 -18.10 -3.36
CA TYR A 98 -15.89 -16.77 -3.74
C TYR A 98 -16.89 -16.80 -4.92
N ARG A 99 -17.92 -15.97 -4.81
CA ARG A 99 -18.90 -15.71 -5.85
C ARG A 99 -19.01 -14.21 -6.01
N ARG A 100 -18.71 -13.71 -7.20
CA ARG A 100 -18.82 -12.29 -7.51
C ARG A 100 -20.27 -11.85 -7.28
N PRO A 101 -20.51 -10.81 -6.45
CA PRO A 101 -21.86 -10.27 -6.29
C PRO A 101 -22.31 -9.59 -7.59
N ASN A 102 -23.60 -9.27 -7.69
CA ASN A 102 -24.05 -8.42 -8.78
C ASN A 102 -23.46 -7.01 -8.60
N LEU A 103 -22.68 -6.55 -9.58
CA LEU A 103 -21.99 -5.27 -9.49
C LEU A 103 -22.95 -4.14 -9.89
N THR A 104 -23.11 -3.16 -9.01
CA THR A 104 -24.06 -2.05 -9.14
C THR A 104 -23.38 -0.69 -9.21
N GLN A 105 -22.20 -0.55 -8.64
CA GLN A 105 -21.48 0.72 -8.56
C GLN A 105 -20.75 1.05 -9.85
N LYS A 106 -20.42 2.32 -10.08
CA LYS A 106 -19.68 2.77 -11.27
C LYS A 106 -18.22 2.30 -11.25
N ALA A 107 -17.65 2.12 -10.06
CA ALA A 107 -16.30 1.58 -9.87
C ALA A 107 -16.20 0.83 -8.55
N TYR A 108 -15.20 -0.04 -8.42
CA TYR A 108 -14.82 -0.68 -7.17
C TYR A 108 -13.31 -0.65 -6.96
N ALA A 109 -12.91 -0.38 -5.72
CA ALA A 109 -11.56 -0.58 -5.25
C ALA A 109 -11.35 -2.02 -4.77
N LEU A 110 -10.15 -2.55 -4.94
CA LEU A 110 -9.69 -3.77 -4.29
C LEU A 110 -8.62 -3.43 -3.25
N ASP A 111 -8.55 -4.22 -2.17
CA ASP A 111 -7.43 -4.20 -1.23
C ASP A 111 -6.19 -4.74 -1.95
N VAL A 112 -5.14 -3.94 -2.00
CA VAL A 112 -3.85 -4.30 -2.58
C VAL A 112 -2.86 -4.46 -1.45
N ALA A 113 -2.25 -5.64 -1.35
CA ALA A 113 -1.23 -5.93 -0.36
C ALA A 113 0.15 -5.95 -1.03
N PHE A 114 1.05 -5.10 -0.52
CA PHE A 114 2.40 -4.98 -1.00
C PHE A 114 3.37 -4.71 0.16
N SER A 115 4.33 -5.60 0.37
CA SER A 115 5.42 -5.41 1.35
C SER A 115 4.95 -4.99 2.77
N GLY A 116 3.84 -5.57 3.26
CA GLY A 116 3.27 -5.26 4.57
C GLY A 116 2.39 -3.99 4.62
N ILE A 117 2.24 -3.29 3.50
CA ILE A 117 1.35 -2.15 3.33
C ILE A 117 0.12 -2.58 2.55
N ASN A 118 -1.04 -2.09 2.98
CA ASN A 118 -2.31 -2.25 2.29
C ASN A 118 -2.76 -0.91 1.70
N TYR A 119 -3.33 -0.93 0.50
CA TYR A 119 -3.98 0.25 -0.07
C TYR A 119 -5.13 -0.12 -0.99
N GLY A 120 -6.11 0.77 -1.12
CA GLY A 120 -7.20 0.63 -2.07
C GLY A 120 -6.77 1.08 -3.46
N ARG A 121 -6.96 0.22 -4.48
CA ARG A 121 -6.80 0.60 -5.89
C ARG A 121 -8.09 0.35 -6.65
N VAL A 122 -8.55 1.35 -7.39
CA VAL A 122 -9.66 1.16 -8.35
C VAL A 122 -9.22 0.18 -9.41
N CYS A 123 -9.77 -1.04 -9.36
CA CYS A 123 -9.44 -2.10 -10.30
C CYS A 123 -10.63 -2.47 -11.17
N LEU A 124 -11.88 -2.15 -10.77
CA LEU A 124 -13.07 -2.42 -11.57
C LEU A 124 -13.76 -1.11 -11.92
N VAL A 125 -14.07 -0.93 -13.19
CA VAL A 125 -14.81 0.23 -13.69
C VAL A 125 -15.90 -0.19 -14.65
N ARG A 126 -17.07 0.45 -14.56
CA ARG A 126 -18.20 0.18 -15.45
C ARG A 126 -17.85 0.65 -16.87
N ASP A 127 -17.94 -0.26 -17.84
CA ASP A 127 -17.53 -0.01 -19.23
C ASP A 127 -18.37 1.08 -19.93
N ALA A 128 -19.63 1.26 -19.50
CA ALA A 128 -20.54 2.26 -20.06
C ALA A 128 -20.10 3.73 -19.84
N LEU A 129 -19.01 3.98 -19.11
CA LEU A 129 -18.49 5.32 -18.81
C LEU A 129 -17.15 5.55 -19.53
N PRO A 130 -16.83 6.81 -19.89
CA PRO A 130 -15.65 7.14 -20.71
C PRO A 130 -14.36 7.18 -19.88
N TRP A 131 -13.99 6.05 -19.29
CA TRP A 131 -12.78 5.93 -18.48
C TRP A 131 -11.51 6.15 -19.30
N ARG A 132 -10.54 6.83 -18.69
CA ARG A 132 -9.18 7.01 -19.21
C ARG A 132 -8.19 7.14 -18.06
N TYR A 133 -6.93 6.88 -18.34
CA TYR A 133 -5.84 7.13 -17.40
C TYR A 133 -5.31 8.55 -17.57
N VAL A 134 -5.13 9.25 -16.44
CA VAL A 134 -4.59 10.61 -16.38
C VAL A 134 -3.46 10.71 -15.37
N GLY A 135 -2.47 11.53 -15.71
CA GLY A 135 -1.26 11.78 -14.93
C GLY A 135 0.01 11.39 -15.68
N VAL A 136 1.07 12.18 -15.53
CA VAL A 136 2.38 11.90 -16.14
C VAL A 136 3.08 10.68 -15.53
N LEU A 137 2.81 10.41 -14.24
CA LEU A 137 3.23 9.25 -13.47
C LEU A 137 2.20 8.97 -12.37
N HIS A 138 2.14 7.71 -11.92
CA HIS A 138 1.12 7.24 -10.97
C HIS A 138 -0.30 7.56 -11.43
N GLU A 139 -0.53 7.24 -12.71
CA GLU A 139 -1.76 7.49 -13.44
C GLU A 139 -2.97 6.89 -12.72
N TYR A 140 -4.11 7.56 -12.83
CA TYR A 140 -5.36 7.14 -12.21
C TYR A 140 -6.51 7.19 -13.20
N LEU A 141 -7.53 6.40 -12.93
CA LEU A 141 -8.74 6.33 -13.73
C LEU A 141 -9.68 7.50 -13.42
N GLU A 142 -10.11 8.19 -14.46
CA GLU A 142 -11.19 9.17 -14.42
C GLU A 142 -12.16 9.00 -15.58
N CYS A 143 -13.40 9.43 -15.38
CA CYS A 143 -14.46 9.40 -16.39
C CYS A 143 -15.20 10.74 -16.56
N GLY A 144 -14.61 11.84 -16.05
CA GLY A 144 -15.19 13.18 -16.16
C GLY A 144 -16.28 13.53 -15.13
N GLU A 145 -16.57 12.62 -14.19
CA GLU A 145 -17.49 12.87 -13.08
C GLU A 145 -16.95 12.28 -11.76
N ALA A 146 -17.50 12.74 -10.64
CA ALA A 146 -17.22 12.16 -9.33
C ALA A 146 -17.86 10.76 -9.25
N VAL A 147 -17.07 9.79 -8.79
CA VAL A 147 -17.47 8.38 -8.71
C VAL A 147 -17.11 7.82 -7.34
N ASP A 148 -18.11 7.22 -6.68
CA ASP A 148 -17.91 6.41 -5.49
C ASP A 148 -17.14 5.14 -5.85
N LYS A 149 -16.17 4.79 -5.00
CA LYS A 149 -15.20 3.71 -5.23
C LYS A 149 -15.15 2.77 -4.02
N PRO A 150 -16.28 2.18 -3.59
CA PRO A 150 -16.28 1.29 -2.43
C PRO A 150 -15.40 0.07 -2.68
N PHE A 151 -14.90 -0.52 -1.59
CA PHE A 151 -14.22 -1.80 -1.68
C PHE A 151 -15.16 -2.90 -2.16
N LEU A 152 -14.73 -3.70 -3.14
CA LEU A 152 -15.36 -4.98 -3.41
C LEU A 152 -14.82 -5.99 -2.41
N LEU A 153 -15.68 -6.42 -1.49
CA LEU A 153 -15.31 -7.37 -0.44
C LEU A 153 -14.98 -8.76 -1.04
N GLY A 154 -13.90 -9.35 -0.54
CA GLY A 154 -13.45 -10.69 -0.90
C GLY A 154 -12.13 -10.67 -1.69
N PRO A 155 -12.13 -10.25 -2.97
CA PRO A 155 -10.92 -10.24 -3.78
C PRO A 155 -9.87 -9.28 -3.23
N ARG A 156 -8.61 -9.72 -3.25
CA ARG A 156 -7.44 -8.86 -2.95
C ARG A 156 -6.38 -9.03 -4.01
N VAL A 157 -5.59 -7.99 -4.25
CA VAL A 157 -4.46 -8.03 -5.17
C VAL A 157 -3.17 -8.17 -4.37
N LEU A 158 -2.34 -9.14 -4.73
CA LEU A 158 -1.01 -9.33 -4.17
C LEU A 158 0.02 -8.86 -5.20
N VAL A 159 0.89 -7.93 -4.80
CA VAL A 159 1.92 -7.36 -5.66
C VAL A 159 3.24 -8.09 -5.47
N TYR A 160 3.85 -8.52 -6.56
CA TYR A 160 5.21 -9.07 -6.59
C TYR A 160 6.11 -8.15 -7.42
N THR A 161 7.39 -8.04 -7.06
CA THR A 161 8.35 -7.14 -7.73
C THR A 161 9.32 -7.91 -8.61
N ASP A 162 8.82 -8.91 -9.32
CA ASP A 162 9.59 -9.77 -10.22
C ASP A 162 9.27 -9.53 -11.72
N GLY A 163 8.47 -8.51 -12.03
CA GLY A 163 8.22 -8.04 -13.40
C GLY A 163 9.41 -7.33 -14.05
N GLY A 164 9.38 -7.17 -15.37
CA GLY A 164 10.51 -6.67 -16.17
C GLY A 164 11.02 -5.28 -15.76
N ARG A 165 10.12 -4.37 -15.36
CA ARG A 165 10.48 -3.01 -14.92
C ARG A 165 11.17 -2.95 -13.55
N SER A 166 11.02 -3.99 -12.73
CA SER A 166 11.55 -4.03 -11.35
C SER A 166 13.05 -4.31 -11.28
N GLN A 167 13.71 -4.57 -12.42
CA GLN A 167 15.14 -4.90 -12.49
C GLN A 167 16.09 -3.69 -12.54
N GLN A 168 15.56 -2.46 -12.62
CA GLN A 168 16.38 -1.23 -12.63
C GLN A 168 16.84 -0.83 -11.23
N ASP A 169 17.97 -0.12 -11.13
CA ASP A 169 18.39 0.49 -9.87
C ASP A 169 17.31 1.44 -9.35
N VAL A 170 16.86 1.16 -8.11
CA VAL A 170 15.72 1.82 -7.49
C VAL A 170 15.95 3.33 -7.32
N LYS A 171 17.17 3.74 -6.97
CA LYS A 171 17.47 5.17 -6.78
C LYS A 171 17.49 5.91 -8.11
N VAL A 172 18.08 5.32 -9.14
CA VAL A 172 18.10 5.92 -10.50
C VAL A 172 16.68 6.05 -11.04
N LYS A 173 15.85 5.00 -10.88
CA LYS A 173 14.44 5.00 -11.27
C LYS A 173 13.69 6.16 -10.62
N TYR A 174 13.70 6.26 -9.29
CA TYR A 174 12.95 7.30 -8.59
C TYR A 174 13.52 8.71 -8.78
N ALA A 175 14.83 8.84 -9.05
CA ALA A 175 15.40 10.12 -9.44
C ALA A 175 14.89 10.59 -10.81
N ASN A 176 14.65 9.67 -11.74
CA ASN A 176 14.01 9.99 -13.02
C ASN A 176 12.53 10.34 -12.83
N ASP A 177 11.81 9.58 -11.99
CA ASP A 177 10.40 9.86 -11.68
C ASP A 177 10.23 11.27 -11.09
N ALA A 178 11.13 11.67 -10.19
CA ALA A 178 11.17 13.03 -9.63
C ALA A 178 11.31 14.11 -10.74
N ARG A 179 12.18 13.91 -11.74
CA ARG A 179 12.34 14.88 -12.85
C ARG A 179 11.09 14.99 -13.71
N VAL A 180 10.40 13.87 -13.97
CA VAL A 180 9.14 13.88 -14.71
C VAL A 180 8.07 14.65 -13.95
N LEU A 181 7.97 14.43 -12.63
CA LEU A 181 7.00 15.12 -11.77
C LEU A 181 7.34 16.60 -11.56
N GLU A 182 8.62 16.97 -11.48
CA GLU A 182 9.06 18.37 -11.49
C GLU A 182 8.58 19.07 -12.77
N GLN A 183 8.72 18.42 -13.94
CA GLN A 183 8.21 18.98 -15.19
C GLN A 183 6.67 19.05 -15.19
N GLY A 184 6.00 17.99 -14.77
CA GLY A 184 4.54 17.97 -14.62
C GLY A 184 4.02 19.09 -13.70
N LEU A 185 4.74 19.46 -12.65
CA LEU A 185 4.40 20.59 -11.79
C LEU A 185 4.75 21.96 -12.39
N ARG A 186 5.66 22.06 -13.36
CA ARG A 186 5.83 23.30 -14.13
C ARG A 186 4.63 23.51 -15.06
N ASP A 187 4.15 22.42 -15.66
CA ASP A 187 3.02 22.44 -16.61
C ASP A 187 1.67 22.57 -15.87
N GLU A 188 1.54 21.95 -14.69
CA GLU A 188 0.36 21.96 -13.83
C GLU A 188 0.71 22.31 -12.35
N PRO A 189 1.02 23.57 -12.01
CA PRO A 189 1.53 23.94 -10.67
C PRO A 189 0.59 23.66 -9.49
N GLY A 190 -0.71 23.52 -9.73
CA GLY A 190 -1.72 23.21 -8.72
C GLY A 190 -1.94 21.70 -8.50
N ASN A 191 -1.23 20.83 -9.23
CA ASN A 191 -1.48 19.39 -9.20
C ASN A 191 -0.92 18.77 -7.90
N THR A 192 -1.78 18.72 -6.89
CA THR A 192 -1.43 18.19 -5.56
C THR A 192 -0.99 16.72 -5.59
N ARG A 193 -1.50 15.92 -6.54
CA ARG A 193 -1.09 14.52 -6.72
C ARG A 193 0.35 14.43 -7.21
N TYR A 194 0.75 15.27 -8.18
CA TYR A 194 2.15 15.32 -8.61
C TYR A 194 3.08 15.74 -7.49
N GLN A 195 2.68 16.72 -6.65
CA GLN A 195 3.45 17.11 -5.48
C GLN A 195 3.65 15.95 -4.48
N PHE A 196 2.60 15.14 -4.26
CA PHE A 196 2.68 13.98 -3.37
C PHE A 196 3.66 12.92 -3.88
N TYR A 197 3.58 12.56 -5.17
CA TYR A 197 4.51 11.58 -5.75
C TYR A 197 5.91 12.13 -5.97
N LEU A 198 6.08 13.45 -6.12
CA LEU A 198 7.40 14.07 -6.16
C LEU A 198 8.11 13.88 -4.81
N ALA A 199 7.39 14.10 -3.71
CA ALA A 199 7.92 13.87 -2.37
C ALA A 199 8.32 12.40 -2.14
N GLN A 200 7.49 11.45 -2.57
CA GLN A 200 7.84 10.02 -2.56
C GLN A 200 9.07 9.71 -3.40
N SER A 201 9.14 10.25 -4.62
CA SER A 201 10.26 10.02 -5.53
C SER A 201 11.58 10.56 -4.97
N TYR A 202 11.56 11.73 -4.31
CA TYR A 202 12.73 12.23 -3.58
C TYR A 202 13.12 11.34 -2.40
N ARG A 203 12.15 10.84 -1.62
CA ARG A 203 12.41 9.92 -0.51
C ARG A 203 13.08 8.65 -1.02
N ASP A 204 12.49 8.03 -2.04
CA ASP A 204 12.91 6.71 -2.53
C ASP A 204 14.18 6.77 -3.38
N SER A 205 14.53 7.95 -3.91
CA SER A 205 15.85 8.22 -4.50
C SER A 205 16.93 8.63 -3.50
N GLY A 206 16.61 8.71 -2.20
CA GLY A 206 17.58 9.02 -1.14
C GLY A 206 17.92 10.50 -1.00
N GLN A 207 16.95 11.39 -1.26
CA GLN A 207 17.09 12.85 -1.12
C GLN A 207 16.17 13.36 0.01
N PRO A 208 16.48 13.07 1.29
CA PRO A 208 15.56 13.27 2.41
C PRO A 208 15.18 14.73 2.67
N GLU A 209 16.07 15.70 2.46
CA GLU A 209 15.77 17.12 2.64
C GLU A 209 14.77 17.62 1.60
N LYS A 210 14.93 17.21 0.34
CA LYS A 210 13.98 17.53 -0.73
C LYS A 210 12.64 16.86 -0.50
N ALA A 211 12.66 15.60 -0.08
CA ALA A 211 11.45 14.86 0.26
C ALA A 211 10.68 15.55 1.39
N LEU A 212 11.38 15.97 2.45
CA LEU A 212 10.77 16.67 3.59
C LEU A 212 10.07 17.95 3.12
N SER A 213 10.78 18.82 2.40
CA SER A 213 10.22 20.06 1.87
C SER A 213 9.01 19.80 0.95
N ALA A 214 9.10 18.79 0.09
CA ALA A 214 8.01 18.45 -0.83
C ALA A 214 6.77 17.91 -0.08
N TYR A 215 6.94 17.11 0.97
CA TYR A 215 5.84 16.63 1.81
C TYR A 215 5.20 17.74 2.65
N GLU A 216 5.98 18.66 3.20
CA GLU A 216 5.46 19.82 3.92
C GLU A 216 4.61 20.70 3.00
N SER A 217 5.14 20.97 1.80
CA SER A 217 4.40 21.67 0.75
C SER A 217 3.09 20.93 0.41
N ARG A 218 3.14 19.61 0.20
CA ARG A 218 1.96 18.80 -0.09
C ARG A 218 0.93 18.87 1.03
N ALA A 219 1.35 18.76 2.28
CA ALA A 219 0.47 18.83 3.43
C ALA A 219 -0.22 20.20 3.57
N GLY A 220 0.47 21.28 3.19
CA GLY A 220 -0.07 22.64 3.18
C GLY A 220 -1.13 22.91 2.10
N GLN A 221 -1.15 22.13 1.03
CA GLN A 221 -2.10 22.30 -0.10
C GLN A 221 -3.52 21.79 0.20
N GLY A 222 -3.73 21.02 1.27
CA GLY A 222 -5.06 20.44 1.59
C GLY A 222 -5.54 19.40 0.58
N GLY A 223 -6.86 19.30 0.37
CA GLY A 223 -7.45 18.33 -0.57
C GLY A 223 -7.74 16.97 0.06
N TRP A 224 -7.38 15.87 -0.61
CA TRP A 224 -7.64 14.52 -0.10
C TRP A 224 -6.90 14.26 1.22
N ASN A 225 -7.67 14.12 2.30
CA ASN A 225 -7.16 14.08 3.67
C ASN A 225 -6.16 12.95 3.95
N GLU A 226 -6.22 11.83 3.23
CA GLU A 226 -5.28 10.72 3.42
C GLU A 226 -3.88 11.04 2.88
N GLU A 227 -3.76 11.68 1.72
CA GLU A 227 -2.48 12.16 1.20
C GLU A 227 -1.89 13.25 2.10
N VAL A 228 -2.74 14.14 2.62
CA VAL A 228 -2.32 15.19 3.55
C VAL A 228 -1.75 14.55 4.83
N TRP A 229 -2.47 13.59 5.42
CA TRP A 229 -2.00 12.84 6.59
C TRP A 229 -0.69 12.10 6.30
N TYR A 230 -0.62 11.36 5.18
CA TYR A 230 0.57 10.58 4.82
C TYR A 230 1.78 11.48 4.59
N SER A 231 1.55 12.69 4.06
CA SER A 231 2.59 13.70 3.88
C SER A 231 3.12 14.20 5.22
N ARG A 232 2.24 14.52 6.19
CA ARG A 232 2.66 14.91 7.55
C ARG A 232 3.40 13.78 8.27
N TYR A 233 2.89 12.56 8.17
CA TYR A 233 3.53 11.37 8.74
C TYR A 233 4.91 11.11 8.13
N SER A 234 5.04 11.20 6.80
CA SER A 234 6.32 11.07 6.10
C SER A 234 7.30 12.19 6.47
N ALA A 235 6.81 13.42 6.63
CA ALA A 235 7.63 14.53 7.11
C ALA A 235 8.16 14.29 8.54
N ALA A 236 7.36 13.70 9.43
CA ALA A 236 7.81 13.32 10.77
C ALA A 236 8.93 12.27 10.73
N LEU A 237 8.75 11.21 9.94
CA LEU A 237 9.77 10.15 9.75
C LEU A 237 11.08 10.71 9.16
N LEU A 238 10.97 11.58 8.15
CA LEU A 238 12.15 12.21 7.53
C LEU A 238 12.85 13.19 8.48
N SER A 239 12.11 13.90 9.32
CA SER A 239 12.68 14.79 10.33
C SER A 239 13.49 14.02 11.37
N GLU A 240 13.03 12.83 11.74
CA GLU A 240 13.79 11.92 12.57
C GLU A 240 15.03 11.37 11.86
N GLN A 241 14.91 10.95 10.59
CA GLN A 241 16.06 10.50 9.79
C GLN A 241 17.14 11.57 9.67
N LEU A 242 16.72 12.84 9.52
CA LEU A 242 17.60 14.01 9.46
C LEU A 242 18.09 14.49 10.83
N GLN A 243 17.73 13.79 11.92
CA GLN A 243 18.12 14.11 13.29
C GLN A 243 17.80 15.55 13.67
N GLN A 244 16.62 16.03 13.28
CA GLN A 244 16.12 17.34 13.69
C GLN A 244 15.90 17.41 15.21
N ASP A 245 15.58 18.61 15.71
CA ASP A 245 15.30 18.82 17.12
C ASP A 245 14.23 17.83 17.66
N PRO A 246 14.48 17.16 18.80
CA PRO A 246 13.55 16.18 19.35
C PRO A 246 12.14 16.70 19.65
N ALA A 247 11.99 17.97 20.03
CA ALA A 247 10.66 18.54 20.27
C ALA A 247 9.91 18.75 18.95
N ALA A 248 10.61 19.22 17.91
CA ALA A 248 10.05 19.36 16.57
C ALA A 248 9.64 18.00 15.97
N ILE A 249 10.42 16.94 16.18
CA ILE A 249 10.06 15.57 15.72
C ILE A 249 8.74 15.12 16.38
N ILE A 250 8.63 15.28 17.70
CA ILE A 250 7.42 14.89 18.44
C ILE A 250 6.21 15.69 17.97
N ASP A 251 6.37 17.01 17.81
CA ASP A 251 5.30 17.89 17.32
C ASP A 251 4.82 17.47 15.92
N ARG A 252 5.72 17.13 15.00
CA ARG A 252 5.35 16.63 13.66
C ARG A 252 4.55 15.33 13.71
N TYR A 253 4.91 14.39 14.58
CA TYR A 253 4.12 13.16 14.77
C TYR A 253 2.72 13.47 15.34
N LEU A 254 2.61 14.40 16.28
CA LEU A 254 1.34 14.82 16.86
C LEU A 254 0.46 15.53 15.83
N LEU A 255 1.00 16.47 15.06
CA LEU A 255 0.30 17.15 13.96
C LEU A 255 -0.18 16.16 12.88
N ALA A 256 0.62 15.13 12.59
CA ALA A 256 0.19 14.05 11.71
C ALA A 256 -1.02 13.31 12.31
N PHE A 257 -0.94 12.88 13.58
CA PHE A 257 -2.05 12.21 14.27
C PHE A 257 -3.32 13.07 14.33
N GLU A 258 -3.21 14.34 14.72
CA GLU A 258 -4.34 15.29 14.82
C GLU A 258 -5.07 15.45 13.49
N SER A 259 -4.36 15.37 12.37
CA SER A 259 -4.97 15.47 11.04
C SER A 259 -5.77 14.23 10.62
N ARG A 260 -5.53 13.08 11.25
CA ARG A 260 -6.32 11.86 11.05
C ARG A 260 -6.26 10.93 12.27
N PRO A 261 -7.03 11.24 13.34
CA PRO A 261 -6.89 10.58 14.65
C PRO A 261 -7.29 9.09 14.71
N CYS A 262 -7.78 8.53 13.60
CA CYS A 262 -8.05 7.10 13.46
C CYS A 262 -6.81 6.29 13.05
N ARG A 263 -5.72 6.93 12.62
CA ARG A 263 -4.52 6.25 12.15
C ARG A 263 -3.54 5.95 13.28
N ALA A 264 -3.34 4.67 13.58
CA ALA A 264 -2.46 4.22 14.67
C ALA A 264 -0.97 4.34 14.35
N GLU A 265 -0.58 4.43 13.08
CA GLU A 265 0.82 4.45 12.64
C GLU A 265 1.63 5.59 13.26
N THR A 266 1.04 6.79 13.35
CA THR A 266 1.70 7.96 13.95
C THR A 266 1.97 7.74 15.43
N LEU A 267 0.99 7.27 16.20
CA LEU A 267 1.16 7.00 17.63
C LEU A 267 2.11 5.84 17.91
N GLY A 268 2.05 4.79 17.09
CA GLY A 268 2.96 3.66 17.21
C GLY A 268 4.41 4.04 16.93
N GLN A 269 4.66 4.84 15.88
CA GLN A 269 6.01 5.36 15.61
C GLN A 269 6.49 6.35 16.67
N LEU A 270 5.60 7.23 17.15
CA LEU A 270 5.94 8.17 18.21
C LEU A 270 6.25 7.44 19.53
N ALA A 271 5.54 6.34 19.83
CA ALA A 271 5.84 5.49 20.97
C ALA A 271 7.22 4.84 20.85
N ARG A 272 7.55 4.26 19.68
CA ARG A 272 8.88 3.72 19.39
C ARG A 272 9.96 4.79 19.55
N TYR A 273 9.77 5.97 18.95
CA TYR A 273 10.71 7.09 19.08
C TYR A 273 10.91 7.47 20.55
N CYS A 274 9.84 7.66 21.31
CA CYS A 274 9.92 7.98 22.73
C CYS A 274 10.66 6.88 23.53
N ARG A 275 10.43 5.60 23.24
CA ARG A 275 11.13 4.47 23.87
C ARG A 275 12.63 4.52 23.60
N GLU A 276 13.03 4.76 22.36
CA GLU A 276 14.46 4.87 21.98
C GLU A 276 15.15 6.05 22.68
N GLN A 277 14.40 7.14 22.92
CA GLN A 277 14.84 8.27 23.74
C GLN A 277 14.71 8.03 25.26
N LYS A 278 14.43 6.80 25.70
CA LYS A 278 14.21 6.41 27.11
C LYS A 278 13.09 7.16 27.82
N ARG A 279 12.17 7.78 27.08
CA ARG A 279 10.96 8.46 27.58
C ARG A 279 9.82 7.45 27.75
N TYR A 280 10.04 6.43 28.58
CA TYR A 280 9.15 5.27 28.67
C TYR A 280 7.72 5.61 29.10
N ALA A 281 7.54 6.58 29.99
CA ALA A 281 6.19 7.03 30.38
C ALA A 281 5.39 7.61 29.20
N ALA A 282 6.05 8.41 28.34
CA ALA A 282 5.43 8.95 27.14
C ALA A 282 5.19 7.85 26.10
N ALA A 283 6.16 6.96 25.89
CA ALA A 283 6.02 5.81 24.99
C ALA A 283 4.80 4.95 25.36
N ARG A 284 4.62 4.67 26.66
CA ARG A 284 3.48 3.91 27.17
C ARG A 284 2.15 4.61 26.91
N LEU A 285 2.08 5.94 27.09
CA LEU A 285 0.87 6.73 26.85
C LEU A 285 0.45 6.66 25.38
N PHE A 286 1.38 6.91 24.46
CA PHE A 286 1.08 6.89 23.02
C PHE A 286 0.75 5.47 22.53
N ALA A 287 1.51 4.46 22.96
CA ALA A 287 1.26 3.07 22.58
C ALA A 287 -0.10 2.58 23.09
N ARG A 288 -0.48 2.92 24.33
CA ARG A 288 -1.81 2.60 24.89
C ARG A 288 -2.92 3.14 23.99
N ARG A 289 -2.84 4.43 23.61
CA ARG A 289 -3.84 5.02 22.73
C ARG A 289 -3.84 4.37 21.34
N GLY A 290 -2.68 4.05 20.80
CA GLY A 290 -2.56 3.34 19.51
C GLY A 290 -3.22 1.95 19.52
N MET A 291 -3.15 1.22 20.64
CA MET A 291 -3.79 -0.10 20.80
C MET A 291 -5.33 -0.06 20.80
N GLU A 292 -5.91 1.09 21.11
CA GLU A 292 -7.38 1.26 21.19
C GLU A 292 -8.00 1.59 19.82
N LEU A 293 -7.18 1.89 18.81
CA LEU A 293 -7.65 2.27 17.48
C LEU A 293 -7.97 1.04 16.64
N ALA A 294 -9.15 1.06 16.01
CA ALA A 294 -9.53 0.08 15.01
C ALA A 294 -8.86 0.37 13.66
N VAL A 295 -8.71 -0.65 12.83
CA VAL A 295 -8.25 -0.49 11.44
C VAL A 295 -9.25 0.40 10.69
N PRO A 296 -8.83 1.54 10.12
CA PRO A 296 -9.72 2.43 9.38
C PRO A 296 -10.02 1.90 7.96
N GLU A 297 -11.04 2.47 7.33
CA GLU A 297 -11.43 2.20 5.93
C GLU A 297 -10.63 3.05 4.92
N ASP A 298 -9.50 3.62 5.35
CA ASP A 298 -8.59 4.40 4.51
C ASP A 298 -8.07 3.59 3.32
N LEU A 299 -7.93 4.27 2.18
CA LEU A 299 -7.37 3.70 0.96
C LEU A 299 -5.85 3.83 0.91
N LEU A 300 -5.25 4.86 1.50
CA LEU A 300 -3.85 5.19 1.26
C LEU A 300 -2.91 4.60 2.32
N PHE A 301 -2.13 3.60 1.88
CA PHE A 301 -0.94 3.06 2.53
C PHE A 301 -1.10 2.79 4.03
N LEU A 302 -1.98 1.86 4.36
CA LEU A 302 -2.22 1.38 5.71
C LEU A 302 -1.15 0.36 6.11
N ASP A 303 -0.40 0.65 7.17
CA ASP A 303 0.49 -0.34 7.81
C ASP A 303 -0.29 -1.09 8.91
N ARG A 304 -0.82 -2.26 8.56
CA ARG A 304 -1.63 -3.08 9.49
C ARG A 304 -0.85 -3.53 10.71
N SER A 305 0.48 -3.57 10.66
CA SER A 305 1.30 -4.04 11.77
C SER A 305 1.14 -3.19 13.04
N PHE A 306 0.77 -1.90 12.92
CA PHE A 306 0.48 -1.04 14.07
C PHE A 306 -0.81 -1.40 14.80
N TYR A 307 -1.80 -1.90 14.08
CA TYR A 307 -3.07 -2.38 14.63
C TYR A 307 -2.95 -3.82 15.12
N GLU A 308 -2.11 -4.61 14.45
CA GLU A 308 -1.97 -6.02 14.71
C GLU A 308 -0.98 -6.33 15.83
N TRP A 309 0.14 -5.64 15.99
CA TRP A 309 1.08 -6.01 17.06
C TRP A 309 2.04 -4.91 17.52
N ARG A 310 2.46 -3.96 16.68
CA ARG A 310 3.52 -2.99 17.04
C ARG A 310 3.12 -2.08 18.17
N CYS A 311 1.89 -1.55 18.20
CA CYS A 311 1.42 -0.73 19.33
C CYS A 311 1.39 -1.54 20.64
N ARG A 312 0.97 -2.82 20.58
CA ARG A 312 0.96 -3.72 21.74
C ARG A 312 2.37 -4.01 22.25
N ASP A 313 3.30 -4.23 21.34
CA ASP A 313 4.69 -4.51 21.66
C ASP A 313 5.38 -3.29 22.29
N GLU A 314 5.22 -2.10 21.69
CA GLU A 314 5.72 -0.85 22.25
C GLU A 314 5.14 -0.55 23.64
N PHE A 315 3.84 -0.82 23.84
CA PHE A 315 3.20 -0.69 25.14
C PHE A 315 3.78 -1.67 26.17
N SER A 316 4.00 -2.93 25.79
CA SER A 316 4.56 -3.95 26.67
C SER A 316 5.96 -3.57 27.14
N ILE A 317 6.84 -3.16 26.22
CA ILE A 317 8.21 -2.76 26.54
C ILE A 317 8.19 -1.53 27.47
N ALA A 318 7.40 -0.51 27.14
CA ALA A 318 7.30 0.70 27.95
C ALA A 318 6.69 0.43 29.34
N SER A 319 5.78 -0.55 29.47
CA SER A 319 5.20 -0.97 30.76
C SER A 319 6.26 -1.57 31.68
N TYR A 320 7.15 -2.43 31.16
CA TYR A 320 8.27 -2.95 31.94
C TYR A 320 9.15 -1.82 32.52
N TRP A 321 9.56 -0.87 31.68
CA TRP A 321 10.44 0.22 32.10
C TRP A 321 9.77 1.28 32.99
N THR A 322 8.44 1.26 33.09
CA THR A 322 7.68 2.11 34.03
C THR A 322 7.28 1.39 35.31
N GLY A 323 7.73 0.14 35.50
CA GLY A 323 7.44 -0.67 36.69
C GLY A 323 6.10 -1.38 36.65
N ASP A 324 5.34 -1.28 35.55
CA ASP A 324 4.08 -1.99 35.36
C ASP A 324 4.35 -3.37 34.72
N PHE A 325 4.95 -4.25 35.52
CA PHE A 325 5.36 -5.58 35.06
C PHE A 325 4.17 -6.46 34.70
N GLU A 326 3.00 -6.26 35.32
CA GLU A 326 1.80 -7.03 35.03
C GLU A 326 1.24 -6.68 33.65
N ASP A 327 1.21 -5.40 33.27
CA ASP A 327 0.85 -5.01 31.90
C ASP A 327 1.83 -5.59 30.87
N CYS A 328 3.14 -5.56 31.15
CA CYS A 328 4.14 -6.17 30.27
C CYS A 328 3.89 -7.68 30.11
N ARG A 329 3.70 -8.41 31.22
CA ARG A 329 3.45 -9.85 31.23
C ARG A 329 2.19 -10.20 30.42
N ARG A 330 1.08 -9.52 30.71
CA ARG A 330 -0.22 -9.76 30.08
C ARG A 330 -0.13 -9.52 28.57
N VAL A 331 0.36 -8.36 28.15
CA VAL A 331 0.42 -8.00 26.73
C VAL A 331 1.42 -8.86 25.97
N SER A 332 2.58 -9.19 26.55
CA SER A 332 3.53 -10.13 25.92
C SER A 332 2.93 -11.53 25.76
N THR A 333 2.16 -12.00 26.75
CA THR A 333 1.46 -13.29 26.66
C THR A 333 0.42 -13.27 25.54
N ASP A 334 -0.38 -12.20 25.45
CA ASP A 334 -1.39 -12.04 24.41
C ASP A 334 -0.76 -11.96 23.00
N LEU A 335 0.37 -11.26 22.88
CA LEU A 335 1.14 -11.17 21.63
C LEU A 335 1.66 -12.54 21.17
N LEU A 336 2.21 -13.36 22.06
CA LEU A 336 2.74 -14.68 21.71
C LEU A 336 1.65 -15.65 21.24
N ARG A 337 0.43 -15.49 21.75
CA ARG A 337 -0.76 -16.27 21.34
C ARG A 337 -1.35 -15.79 20.01
N ASP A 338 -1.09 -14.56 19.60
CA ASP A 338 -1.64 -14.01 18.37
C ASP A 338 -0.86 -14.49 17.14
N PRO A 339 -1.49 -15.18 16.18
CA PRO A 339 -0.80 -15.66 14.98
C PRO A 339 -0.31 -14.53 14.06
N ARG A 340 -0.80 -13.29 14.25
CA ARG A 340 -0.37 -12.13 13.48
C ARG A 340 0.96 -11.54 13.95
N LEU A 341 1.48 -11.97 15.11
CA LEU A 341 2.83 -11.60 15.53
C LEU A 341 3.85 -12.30 14.61
N PRO A 342 4.74 -11.57 13.91
CA PRO A 342 5.72 -12.19 13.03
C PRO A 342 6.63 -13.16 13.76
N GLN A 343 6.92 -14.33 13.17
CA GLN A 343 7.74 -15.37 13.78
C GLN A 343 9.13 -14.86 14.20
N VAL A 344 9.70 -13.95 13.41
CA VAL A 344 11.00 -13.31 13.71
C VAL A 344 10.99 -12.43 14.96
N GLN A 345 9.81 -11.96 15.40
CA GLN A 345 9.66 -11.13 16.60
C GLN A 345 9.39 -11.96 17.86
N ARG A 346 8.88 -13.19 17.71
CA ARG A 346 8.48 -14.05 18.84
C ARG A 346 9.59 -14.29 19.87
N PRO A 347 10.85 -14.59 19.51
CA PRO A 347 11.92 -14.77 20.50
C PRO A 347 12.12 -13.54 21.39
N ARG A 348 12.09 -12.33 20.81
CA ARG A 348 12.22 -11.07 21.55
C ARG A 348 11.03 -10.83 22.49
N VAL A 349 9.81 -11.11 22.04
CA VAL A 349 8.60 -10.96 22.86
C VAL A 349 8.58 -11.98 24.01
N LEU A 350 9.06 -13.20 23.78
CA LEU A 350 9.23 -14.21 24.83
C LEU A 350 10.23 -13.74 25.90
N GLU A 351 11.32 -13.10 25.50
CA GLU A 351 12.28 -12.55 26.45
C GLU A 351 11.69 -11.39 27.27
N ASN A 352 10.88 -10.52 26.64
CA ASN A 352 10.13 -9.48 27.37
C ASN A 352 9.19 -10.08 28.43
N LEU A 353 8.48 -11.18 28.09
CA LEU A 353 7.64 -11.90 29.03
C LEU A 353 8.44 -12.46 30.20
N ARG A 354 9.61 -13.07 29.94
CA ARG A 354 10.51 -13.60 30.98
C ARG A 354 11.01 -12.51 31.92
N PHE A 355 11.38 -11.34 31.39
CA PHE A 355 11.77 -10.21 32.23
C PHE A 355 10.64 -9.78 33.17
N ALA A 356 9.41 -9.68 32.66
CA ALA A 356 8.25 -9.33 33.47
C ALA A 356 7.93 -10.40 34.53
N GLN A 357 7.96 -11.69 34.18
CA GLN A 357 7.77 -12.80 35.11
C GLN A 357 8.80 -12.77 36.24
N LYS A 358 10.08 -12.57 35.90
CA LYS A 358 11.16 -12.44 36.87
C LYS A 358 10.95 -11.26 37.81
N ALA A 359 10.56 -10.10 37.28
CA ALA A 359 10.28 -8.90 38.08
C ALA A 359 9.08 -9.09 39.04
N LEU A 360 8.13 -9.96 38.68
CA LEU A 360 6.97 -10.32 39.51
C LEU A 360 7.22 -11.51 40.46
N GLY A 361 8.40 -12.13 40.43
CA GLY A 361 8.69 -13.34 41.22
C GLY A 361 7.94 -14.59 40.74
N LEU A 362 7.50 -14.61 39.49
CA LEU A 362 6.81 -15.75 38.88
C LEU A 362 7.81 -16.75 38.26
N PRO A 363 7.45 -18.04 38.17
CA PRO A 363 8.26 -19.03 37.46
C PRO A 363 8.41 -18.63 35.98
N THR A 364 9.64 -18.68 35.46
CA THR A 364 9.91 -18.57 34.03
C THR A 364 9.83 -19.96 33.42
N GLU A 365 9.00 -20.18 32.40
CA GLU A 365 8.97 -21.47 31.69
C GLU A 365 10.35 -21.76 31.07
N PRO A 366 10.84 -23.01 31.16
CA PRO A 366 12.13 -23.40 30.56
C PRO A 366 12.09 -23.20 29.03
N ASP A 367 13.25 -22.96 28.42
CA ASP A 367 13.37 -22.87 26.96
C ASP A 367 12.79 -24.14 26.30
N PRO A 368 11.88 -24.01 25.32
CA PRO A 368 11.55 -25.14 24.46
C PRO A 368 12.81 -25.48 23.66
N THR A 369 13.45 -26.58 24.03
CA THR A 369 14.61 -27.18 23.35
C THR A 369 14.34 -27.48 21.88
#